data_AF-A0A9E2Q6X0-F1
#
_entry.id   AF-A0A9E2Q6X0-F1
#
_cell.length_a   1.000
_cell.length_b   1.000
_cell.length_c   1.000
_cell.angle_alpha   90.00
_cell.angle_beta   90.00
_cell.angle_gamma   90.00
#
_symmetry.space_group_name_H-M   'P 1'
#
loop_
_entity.id
_entity.type
_entity.pdbx_description
1 polymer ?
#
loop_
_entity_poly.entity_id
_entity_poly.type
_entity_poly.pdbx_seq_one_letter_code
_entity_poly.pdbx_strand_id
1 'polypeptide(L)'
;MPPPDRAARQLPDVHTTSSRVTPQTLLPAVGVSVSAFLLFGAHLRPLGYIVLLLSLGAASVLDRPLAKDLLLIGIGISIISTTSVAADVSWDRFLAIGTALTVAVAVPFLIDRLVYRRRAIRFPWRGHRRWPTSEKVYLAAVPLLGWVILPYYF
;
A
#
# COMPACT_ATOMS: atom_id res chain seq x y z
N MET A 1 44.53 23.43 -12.60
CA MET A 1 44.40 22.38 -11.56
C MET A 1 42.91 22.11 -11.35
N PRO A 2 42.33 21.06 -11.96
CA PRO A 2 40.91 20.74 -11.78
C PRO A 2 40.66 20.07 -10.41
N PRO A 3 39.51 20.30 -9.75
CA PRO A 3 39.20 19.67 -8.46
C PRO A 3 38.90 18.16 -8.61
N PRO A 4 39.46 17.29 -7.75
CA PRO A 4 39.34 15.84 -7.86
C PRO A 4 38.24 15.25 -6.96
N ASP A 5 36.96 15.54 -7.17
CA ASP A 5 35.89 15.04 -6.27
C ASP A 5 34.58 14.61 -6.97
N ARG A 6 34.68 13.90 -8.10
CA ARG A 6 33.51 13.23 -8.72
C ARG A 6 33.55 11.69 -8.67
N ALA A 7 34.64 11.10 -8.19
CA ALA A 7 34.85 9.64 -8.23
C ALA A 7 34.20 8.86 -7.07
N ALA A 8 33.72 9.52 -6.00
CA ALA A 8 33.28 8.83 -4.76
C ALA A 8 31.76 8.77 -4.55
N ARG A 9 30.93 9.20 -5.51
CA ARG A 9 29.46 9.05 -5.43
C ARG A 9 28.98 7.87 -6.26
N GLN A 10 29.69 6.75 -6.13
CA GLN A 10 29.19 5.44 -6.54
C GLN A 10 28.07 5.07 -5.57
N LEU A 11 26.85 5.54 -5.88
CA LEU A 11 25.65 5.08 -5.21
C LEU A 11 25.66 3.55 -5.29
N PRO A 12 25.44 2.83 -4.18
CA PRO A 12 25.40 1.37 -4.22
C PRO A 12 24.44 0.97 -5.34
N ASP A 13 24.92 0.12 -6.26
CA ASP A 13 24.13 -0.44 -7.35
C ASP A 13 22.92 -1.13 -6.72
N VAL A 14 21.82 -0.37 -6.60
CA VAL A 14 20.52 -0.93 -6.27
C VAL A 14 20.27 -1.88 -7.41
N HIS A 15 20.35 -3.19 -7.14
CA HIS A 15 19.92 -4.22 -8.07
C HIS A 15 18.41 -4.05 -8.28
N THR A 16 18.02 -3.05 -9.07
CA THR A 16 16.69 -2.90 -9.62
C THR A 16 16.54 -4.08 -10.56
N THR A 17 15.90 -5.14 -10.07
CA THR A 17 15.45 -6.21 -10.94
C THR A 17 14.38 -5.56 -11.82
N SER A 18 14.81 -5.01 -12.96
CA SER A 18 13.93 -4.30 -13.89
C SER A 18 13.01 -5.32 -14.55
N SER A 19 11.86 -5.56 -13.93
CA SER A 19 10.73 -6.21 -14.57
C SER A 19 10.42 -5.40 -15.83
N ARG A 20 10.62 -5.96 -17.03
CA ARG A 20 10.29 -5.25 -18.25
C ARG A 20 8.79 -5.04 -18.29
N VAL A 21 8.36 -3.79 -18.16
CA VAL A 21 6.96 -3.39 -18.28
C VAL A 21 6.54 -3.68 -19.72
N THR A 22 5.74 -4.74 -19.89
CA THR A 22 5.23 -5.19 -21.17
C THR A 22 3.70 -5.01 -21.15
N PRO A 23 3.03 -4.69 -22.28
CA PRO A 23 1.57 -4.54 -22.31
C PRO A 23 0.82 -5.69 -21.65
N GLN A 24 1.32 -6.92 -21.79
CA GLN A 24 0.76 -8.13 -21.19
C GLN A 24 0.84 -8.13 -19.66
N THR A 25 1.89 -7.57 -19.05
CA THR A 25 2.03 -7.46 -17.59
C THR A 25 1.15 -6.38 -16.98
N LEU A 26 0.67 -5.41 -17.78
CA LEU A 26 -0.26 -4.38 -17.31
C LEU A 26 -1.67 -4.93 -17.10
N LEU A 27 -2.09 -5.91 -17.89
CA LEU A 27 -3.41 -6.55 -17.83
C LEU A 27 -3.79 -7.05 -16.43
N PRO A 28 -2.97 -7.87 -15.74
CA PRO A 28 -3.29 -8.31 -14.39
C PRO A 28 -3.26 -7.16 -13.36
N ALA A 29 -2.39 -6.16 -13.52
CA ALA A 29 -2.34 -5.01 -12.62
C ALA A 29 -3.58 -4.11 -12.72
N VAL A 30 -4.06 -3.89 -13.95
CA VAL A 30 -5.35 -3.22 -14.21
C VAL A 30 -6.49 -4.06 -13.64
N GLY A 31 -6.45 -5.39 -13.82
CA GLY A 31 -7.45 -6.30 -13.26
C GLY A 31 -7.55 -6.23 -11.73
N VAL A 32 -6.42 -6.18 -11.01
CA VAL A 32 -6.41 -5.97 -9.55
C VAL A 32 -6.98 -4.60 -9.17
N SER A 33 -6.64 -3.55 -9.92
CA SER A 33 -7.19 -2.20 -9.69
C SER A 33 -8.72 -2.16 -9.90
N VAL A 34 -9.20 -2.79 -10.96
CA VAL A 34 -10.63 -2.93 -11.27
C VAL A 34 -11.33 -3.74 -10.17
N SER A 35 -10.74 -4.85 -9.72
CA SER A 35 -11.24 -5.63 -8.59
C SER A 35 -11.41 -4.78 -7.33
N ALA A 36 -10.41 -3.97 -6.97
CA ALA A 36 -10.49 -3.08 -5.83
C ALA A 36 -11.66 -2.08 -5.97
N PHE A 37 -11.82 -1.49 -7.17
CA PHE A 37 -12.96 -0.62 -7.45
C PHE A 37 -14.30 -1.35 -7.33
N LEU A 38 -14.42 -2.59 -7.81
CA LEU A 38 -15.65 -3.38 -7.64
C LEU A 38 -15.95 -3.71 -6.18
N LEU A 39 -14.93 -4.04 -5.38
CA LEU A 39 -15.07 -4.39 -3.97
C LEU A 39 -15.50 -3.19 -3.11
N PHE A 40 -14.87 -2.04 -3.29
CA PHE A 40 -15.04 -0.88 -2.40
C PHE A 40 -15.87 0.26 -3.01
N GLY A 41 -15.75 0.50 -4.32
CA GLY A 41 -16.49 1.56 -5.00
C GLY A 41 -17.89 1.10 -5.37
N ALA A 42 -17.99 0.07 -6.22
CA ALA A 42 -19.26 -0.46 -6.69
C ALA A 42 -19.98 -1.38 -5.67
N HIS A 43 -19.32 -1.76 -4.58
CA HIS A 43 -19.85 -2.68 -3.55
C HIS A 43 -20.31 -4.05 -4.10
N LEU A 44 -19.85 -4.44 -5.29
CA LEU A 44 -20.13 -5.72 -5.94
C LEU A 44 -19.15 -6.79 -5.44
N ARG A 45 -19.23 -7.11 -4.14
CA ARG A 45 -18.31 -8.00 -3.43
C ARG A 45 -17.97 -9.30 -4.18
N PRO A 46 -18.94 -10.13 -4.62
CA PRO A 46 -18.62 -11.41 -5.27
C PRO A 46 -17.86 -11.23 -6.58
N LEU A 47 -18.25 -10.27 -7.43
CA LEU A 47 -17.55 -9.98 -8.68
C LEU A 47 -16.14 -9.45 -8.42
N GLY A 48 -15.98 -8.58 -7.43
CA GLY A 48 -14.66 -8.05 -7.05
C GLY A 48 -13.67 -9.16 -6.67
N TYR A 49 -14.08 -10.16 -5.89
CA TYR A 49 -13.22 -11.31 -5.56
C TYR A 49 -12.91 -12.19 -6.77
N ILE A 50 -13.88 -12.42 -7.65
CA ILE A 50 -13.65 -13.22 -8.88
C ILE A 50 -12.60 -12.53 -9.75
N VAL A 51 -12.75 -11.22 -9.99
CA VAL A 51 -11.78 -10.45 -10.78
C VAL A 51 -10.41 -10.45 -10.11
N LEU A 52 -10.34 -10.39 -8.76
CA LEU A 52 -9.08 -10.49 -8.02
C LEU A 52 -8.37 -11.81 -8.29
N LEU A 53 -9.09 -12.93 -8.12
CA LEU A 53 -8.54 -14.27 -8.30
C LEU A 53 -8.09 -14.52 -9.74
N LEU A 54 -8.89 -14.08 -10.73
CA LEU A 54 -8.52 -14.17 -12.15
C LEU A 54 -7.27 -13.36 -12.46
N SER A 55 -7.19 -12.13 -11.95
CA SER A 55 -6.03 -11.25 -12.18
C SER A 55 -4.77 -11.83 -11.55
N LEU A 56 -4.90 -12.45 -10.39
CA LEU A 56 -3.79 -13.08 -9.69
C LEU A 56 -3.34 -14.38 -10.35
N GLY A 57 -4.29 -15.16 -10.89
CA GLY A 57 -4.03 -16.32 -11.73
C GLY A 57 -3.27 -15.92 -13.01
N ALA A 58 -3.74 -14.89 -13.71
CA ALA A 58 -3.09 -14.35 -14.89
C ALA A 58 -1.66 -13.86 -14.57
N ALA A 59 -1.47 -13.12 -13.48
CA ALA A 59 -0.15 -12.69 -13.04
C ALA A 59 0.79 -13.87 -12.79
N SER A 60 0.29 -14.94 -12.16
CA SER A 60 1.06 -16.14 -11.82
C SER A 60 1.56 -16.91 -13.05
N VAL A 61 0.84 -16.83 -14.17
CA VAL A 61 1.22 -17.45 -15.45
C VAL A 61 2.20 -16.56 -16.23
N LEU A 62 2.02 -15.24 -16.18
CA LEU A 62 2.85 -14.30 -16.94
C LEU A 62 4.22 -14.07 -16.30
N ASP A 63 4.25 -13.72 -15.00
CA ASP A 63 5.48 -13.31 -14.33
C ASP A 63 5.41 -13.59 -12.80
N ARG A 64 6.33 -14.43 -12.31
CA ARG A 64 6.40 -14.84 -10.90
C ARG A 64 6.71 -13.67 -9.95
N PRO A 65 7.70 -12.79 -10.22
CA PRO A 65 7.88 -11.56 -9.48
C PRO A 65 6.61 -10.71 -9.36
N LEU A 66 5.94 -10.42 -10.48
CA LEU A 66 4.72 -9.63 -10.51
C LEU A 66 3.60 -10.29 -9.69
N ALA A 67 3.44 -11.61 -9.81
CA ALA A 67 2.44 -12.35 -9.06
C ALA A 67 2.62 -12.24 -7.54
N LYS A 68 3.88 -12.24 -7.05
CA LYS A 68 4.17 -12.06 -5.62
C LYS A 68 3.75 -10.68 -5.13
N ASP A 69 4.06 -9.65 -5.91
CA ASP A 69 3.74 -8.26 -5.58
C ASP A 69 2.21 -8.03 -5.62
N LEU A 70 1.52 -8.56 -6.63
CA LEU A 70 0.06 -8.51 -6.72
C LEU A 70 -0.64 -9.36 -5.66
N LEU A 71 -0.04 -10.47 -5.21
CA LEU A 71 -0.58 -11.29 -4.11
C LEU A 71 -0.54 -10.51 -2.79
N LEU A 72 0.56 -9.82 -2.49
CA LEU A 72 0.68 -8.96 -1.31
C LEU A 72 -0.42 -7.90 -1.29
N ILE A 73 -0.64 -7.23 -2.43
CA ILE A 73 -1.71 -6.24 -2.60
C ILE A 73 -3.08 -6.90 -2.42
N GLY A 74 -3.32 -8.03 -3.08
CA GLY A 74 -4.57 -8.78 -3.03
C GLY A 74 -4.91 -9.29 -1.62
N ILE A 75 -3.92 -9.69 -0.83
CA ILE A 75 -4.09 -10.06 0.58
C ILE A 75 -4.55 -8.85 1.40
N GLY A 76 -3.90 -7.69 1.24
CA GLY A 76 -4.33 -6.47 1.93
C GLY A 76 -5.77 -6.07 1.59
N ILE A 77 -6.11 -6.09 0.29
CA ILE A 77 -7.48 -5.85 -0.22
C ILE A 77 -8.48 -6.84 0.38
N SER A 78 -8.14 -8.13 0.40
CA SER A 78 -9.03 -9.18 0.90
C SER A 78 -9.27 -9.09 2.40
N ILE A 79 -8.25 -8.70 3.17
CA ILE A 79 -8.40 -8.49 4.62
C ILE A 79 -9.32 -7.29 4.87
N ILE A 80 -9.05 -6.15 4.24
CA ILE A 80 -9.84 -4.93 4.51
C ILE A 80 -11.28 -5.06 4.01
N SER A 81 -11.53 -5.82 2.94
CA SER A 81 -12.89 -6.08 2.43
C SER A 81 -13.77 -6.92 3.37
N THR A 82 -13.18 -7.62 4.36
CA THR A 82 -13.97 -8.33 5.38
C THR A 82 -14.53 -7.41 6.46
N THR A 83 -13.96 -6.22 6.63
CA THR A 83 -14.35 -5.30 7.70
C THR A 83 -15.37 -4.30 7.20
N SER A 84 -16.45 -4.13 7.95
CA SER A 84 -17.46 -3.10 7.68
C SER A 84 -16.96 -1.74 8.16
N VAL A 85 -16.72 -0.81 7.24
CA VAL A 85 -16.45 0.61 7.54
C VAL A 85 -17.77 1.36 7.74
N ALA A 86 -18.74 0.73 8.43
CA ALA A 86 -19.91 1.45 8.87
C ALA A 86 -19.47 2.45 9.93
N ALA A 87 -19.87 3.71 9.77
CA ALA A 87 -19.54 4.81 10.67
C ALA A 87 -20.34 4.70 11.98
N ASP A 88 -20.01 3.70 12.77
CA ASP A 88 -20.51 3.50 14.12
C ASP A 88 -19.36 3.88 15.07
N VAL A 89 -19.58 4.94 15.87
CA VAL A 89 -18.58 5.55 16.75
C VAL A 89 -18.56 4.89 18.13
N SER A 90 -18.97 3.63 18.20
CA SER A 90 -18.79 2.81 19.40
C SER A 90 -17.31 2.43 19.58
N TRP A 91 -16.86 2.39 20.83
CA TRP A 91 -15.49 2.01 21.18
C TRP A 91 -15.10 0.63 20.64
N ASP A 92 -16.03 -0.32 20.62
CA ASP A 92 -15.81 -1.67 20.09
C ASP A 92 -15.54 -1.67 18.59
N ARG A 93 -16.31 -0.87 17.82
CA ARG A 93 -16.13 -0.72 16.37
C ARG A 93 -14.83 0.00 16.05
N PHE A 94 -14.47 1.02 16.84
CA PHE A 94 -13.20 1.72 16.69
C PHE A 94 -12.00 0.76 16.82
N LEU A 95 -12.01 -0.09 17.85
CA LEU A 95 -10.98 -1.12 18.03
C LEU A 95 -11.01 -2.16 16.90
N ALA A 96 -12.19 -2.61 16.47
CA ALA A 96 -12.32 -3.57 15.37
C ALA A 96 -11.74 -3.02 14.05
N ILE A 97 -12.05 -1.77 13.69
CA ILE A 97 -11.53 -1.13 12.48
C ILE A 97 -10.03 -0.88 12.60
N GLY A 98 -9.56 -0.37 13.74
CA GLY A 98 -8.14 -0.13 13.98
C GLY A 98 -7.30 -1.41 13.90
N THR A 99 -7.79 -2.49 14.49
CA THR A 99 -7.15 -3.81 14.42
C THR A 99 -7.19 -4.38 13.02
N ALA A 100 -8.32 -4.32 12.32
CA ALA A 100 -8.44 -4.75 10.93
C ALA A 100 -7.45 -4.02 10.00
N LEU A 101 -7.36 -2.68 10.12
CA LEU A 101 -6.40 -1.87 9.36
C LEU A 101 -4.95 -2.25 9.69
N THR A 102 -4.66 -2.43 10.99
CA THR A 102 -3.32 -2.86 11.43
C THR A 102 -2.96 -4.21 10.83
N VAL A 103 -3.88 -5.18 10.86
CA VAL A 103 -3.70 -6.53 10.28
C VAL A 103 -3.56 -6.46 8.76
N ALA A 104 -4.37 -5.66 8.08
CA ALA A 104 -4.33 -5.49 6.63
C ALA A 104 -2.99 -4.96 6.12
N VAL A 105 -2.24 -4.22 6.95
CA VAL A 105 -0.88 -3.76 6.64
C VAL A 105 0.18 -4.73 7.16
N ALA A 106 0.03 -5.20 8.41
CA ALA A 106 1.01 -6.04 9.08
C ALA A 106 1.17 -7.40 8.40
N VAL A 107 0.08 -8.02 7.92
CA VAL A 107 0.12 -9.32 7.26
C VAL A 107 0.94 -9.29 5.97
N PRO A 108 0.63 -8.45 4.96
CA PRO A 108 1.44 -8.38 3.75
C PRO A 108 2.88 -7.93 4.05
N PHE A 109 3.08 -7.01 4.99
CA PHE A 109 4.44 -6.63 5.43
C PHE A 109 5.23 -7.83 5.98
N LEU A 110 4.60 -8.64 6.84
CA LEU A 110 5.23 -9.78 7.45
C LEU A 110 5.49 -10.90 6.43
N ILE A 111 4.59 -11.09 5.46
CA ILE A 111 4.80 -12.02 4.34
C ILE A 111 5.99 -11.58 3.48
N ASP A 112 6.07 -10.29 3.10
CA ASP A 112 7.21 -9.78 2.33
C ASP A 112 8.54 -9.99 3.08
N ARG A 113 8.53 -9.69 4.39
CA ARG A 113 9.68 -9.78 5.27
C ARG A 113 10.13 -11.23 5.55
N LEU A 114 9.20 -12.11 5.90
CA LEU A 114 9.50 -13.46 6.39
C LEU A 114 9.51 -14.50 5.27
N VAL A 115 8.52 -14.44 4.36
CA VAL A 115 8.34 -15.44 3.29
C VAL A 115 9.19 -15.07 2.08
N TYR A 116 9.05 -13.84 1.58
CA TYR A 116 9.83 -13.42 0.40
C TYR A 116 11.26 -13.01 0.75
N ARG A 117 11.55 -12.79 2.04
CA ARG A 117 12.86 -12.35 2.56
C ARG A 117 13.39 -11.12 1.81
N ARG A 118 12.48 -10.34 1.24
CA ARG A 118 12.78 -9.10 0.52
C ARG A 118 12.89 -7.98 1.56
N ARG A 119 13.83 -7.07 1.33
CA ARG A 119 13.92 -5.80 2.06
C ARG A 119 13.51 -4.65 1.16
N ALA A 120 12.45 -4.87 0.36
CA ALA A 120 11.90 -3.85 -0.53
C ALA A 120 11.23 -2.74 0.27
N ILE A 121 10.43 -3.11 1.29
CA ILE A 121 9.80 -2.16 2.19
C ILE A 121 10.77 -1.77 3.31
N ARG A 122 11.61 -0.76 3.07
CA ARG A 122 12.33 -0.05 4.14
C ARG A 122 11.62 1.26 4.41
N PHE A 123 10.98 1.35 5.57
CA PHE A 123 10.59 2.64 6.12
C PHE A 123 11.83 3.30 6.71
N PRO A 124 12.32 4.44 6.17
CA PRO A 124 13.33 5.26 6.83
C PRO A 124 12.67 5.97 8.02
N TRP A 125 12.27 5.20 9.04
CA TRP A 125 11.58 5.70 10.24
C TRP A 125 12.40 6.76 10.98
N ARG A 126 13.72 6.75 10.77
CA ARG A 126 14.66 7.78 11.21
C ARG A 126 15.29 8.43 9.99
N GLY A 127 14.57 9.35 9.36
CA GLY A 127 15.23 10.38 8.57
C GLY A 127 16.27 11.05 9.47
N HIS A 128 17.55 11.06 9.07
CA HIS A 128 18.64 11.70 9.83
C HIS A 128 18.50 13.24 9.92
N ARG A 129 17.33 13.78 9.57
CA ARG A 129 17.05 15.20 9.43
C ARG A 129 15.89 15.60 10.34
N ARG A 130 16.07 16.73 11.00
CA ARG A 130 15.11 17.32 11.93
C ARG A 130 13.82 17.61 11.14
N TRP A 131 12.67 17.20 11.66
CA TRP A 131 11.38 17.48 11.04
C TRP A 131 11.19 19.00 10.88
N PRO A 132 11.00 19.50 9.65
CA PRO A 132 10.79 20.92 9.40
C PRO A 132 9.53 21.40 10.13
N THR A 133 9.55 22.65 10.59
CA THR A 133 8.43 23.24 11.35
C THR A 133 7.13 23.25 10.55
N SER A 134 7.19 23.35 9.22
CA SER A 134 6.03 23.26 8.32
C SER A 134 5.32 21.91 8.41
N GLU A 135 6.06 20.80 8.50
CA GLU A 135 5.49 19.45 8.62
C GLU A 135 4.80 19.26 9.97
N LYS A 136 5.36 19.82 11.04
CA LYS A 136 4.74 19.83 12.38
C LYS A 136 3.46 20.67 12.41
N VAL A 137 3.51 21.87 11.82
CA VAL A 137 2.33 22.75 11.71
C VAL A 137 1.25 22.06 10.89
N TYR A 138 1.60 21.40 9.79
CA TYR A 138 0.65 20.63 8.99
C TYR A 138 -0.02 19.51 9.80
N LEU A 139 0.77 18.73 10.55
CA LEU A 139 0.25 17.67 11.41
C LEU A 139 -0.71 18.17 12.50
N ALA A 140 -0.49 19.37 13.04
CA ALA A 140 -1.40 19.97 14.00
C ALA A 140 -2.60 20.65 13.33
N ALA A 141 -2.40 21.28 12.18
CA ALA A 141 -3.42 22.02 11.45
C ALA A 141 -4.49 21.08 10.87
N VAL A 142 -4.13 19.91 10.34
CA VAL A 142 -5.10 18.98 9.73
C VAL A 142 -6.18 18.52 10.72
N PRO A 143 -5.86 18.00 11.92
CA PRO A 143 -6.86 17.64 12.92
C PRO A 143 -7.66 18.85 13.40
N LEU A 144 -7.00 20.00 13.60
CA LEU A 144 -7.67 21.24 14.03
C LEU A 144 -8.69 21.70 13.00
N LEU A 145 -8.30 21.74 11.73
CA LEU A 145 -9.16 22.14 10.63
C LEU A 145 -10.31 21.15 10.46
N GLY A 146 -10.03 19.85 10.58
CA GLY A 146 -11.05 18.81 10.62
C GLY A 146 -12.07 19.06 11.73
N TRP A 147 -11.62 19.36 12.95
CA TRP A 147 -12.49 19.68 14.09
C TRP A 147 -13.33 20.95 13.87
N VAL A 148 -12.76 21.98 13.25
CA VAL A 148 -13.47 23.24 12.94
C VAL A 148 -14.51 23.06 11.83
N ILE A 149 -14.22 22.24 10.81
CA ILE A 149 -15.11 22.03 9.67
C ILE A 149 -16.24 21.04 10.01
N LEU A 150 -15.96 20.04 10.87
CA LEU A 150 -16.92 19.00 11.26
C LEU A 150 -18.32 19.53 11.63
N PRO A 151 -18.49 20.54 12.52
CA PRO A 151 -19.81 21.03 12.93
C PRO A 151 -20.63 21.71 11.83
N TYR A 152 -20.06 21.96 10.65
CA TYR A 152 -20.82 22.50 9.51
C TYR A 152 -21.38 21.40 8.61
N TYR A 153 -20.90 20.16 8.76
CA TYR A 153 -21.34 19.00 7.97
C TYR A 153 -22.24 18.03 8.76
N PHE A 154 -22.26 18.14 10.09
CA PHE A 154 -23.05 17.33 11.03
C PHE A 154 -23.97 18.23 11.85
#